data_AF-A0A2D6MFY3-F1
#
_entry.id   AF-A0A2D6MFY3-F1
#
_cell.length_a   1.000
_cell.length_b   1.000
_cell.length_c   1.000
_cell.angle_alpha   90.00
_cell.angle_beta   90.00
_cell.angle_gamma   90.00
#
_symmetry.space_group_name_H-M   'P 1'
#
loop_
_entity.id
_entity.type
_entity.pdbx_description
1 polymer ?
#
loop_
_entity_poly.entity_id
_entity_poly.type
_entity_poly.pdbx_seq_one_letter_code
_entity_poly.pdbx_strand_id
1 'polypeptide(L)'
;MAYNILSGTVLAAQEYIPGDLIVGNIVSGNLSTSDAASVINVPRISNATNNAVVTNVAGDANDLTCETNLTFDGSTLDITGDLTASVGISAPYYWGDGSLLTGIGASSVSGSTRHYSATGFETSGYLKVSGSTTLGDDLTITGDIIPAAGSTYNLGSADNPWSALYIDGSTIYMGTDTLTVADDNLKFGSGSTTKGFDVGFMNFKNNGIFMDPGRLFKLRAYQIQMFGGIGYVRKVVADDYTIQETDYLIGIQSDSLTSSITLTLPPATNLLNGQAYVIKDEGGAVNSYFVTITCSAADIIDGQNEVLLQSPYASIQIYCNGVGKFFVY
;
A
#
# COMPACT_ATOMS: atom_id res chain seq x y z
N MET A 1 46.23 65.86 -2.32
CA MET A 1 45.36 67.03 -2.04
C MET A 1 45.04 67.68 -3.36
N ALA A 2 43.93 67.31 -3.98
CA ALA A 2 43.43 68.04 -5.13
C ALA A 2 42.84 69.36 -4.60
N TYR A 3 43.43 70.48 -4.97
CA TYR A 3 42.89 71.80 -4.68
C TYR A 3 42.02 72.16 -5.88
N ASN A 4 40.70 72.28 -5.69
CA ASN A 4 39.84 72.85 -6.73
C ASN A 4 40.20 74.32 -6.89
N ILE A 5 40.95 74.66 -7.94
CA ILE A 5 41.19 76.06 -8.31
C ILE A 5 39.87 76.60 -8.85
N LEU A 6 39.08 77.19 -7.96
CA LEU A 6 37.84 77.87 -8.30
C LEU A 6 38.17 79.03 -9.25
N SER A 7 37.66 78.99 -10.48
CA SER A 7 37.90 80.05 -11.47
C SER A 7 36.57 80.53 -12.02
N GLY A 8 36.36 81.84 -12.07
CA GLY A 8 35.11 82.45 -12.53
C GLY A 8 35.07 83.92 -12.13
N THR A 9 34.21 84.69 -12.77
CA THR A 9 34.01 86.10 -12.43
C THR A 9 33.18 86.19 -11.14
N VAL A 10 33.83 86.52 -10.03
CA VAL A 10 33.14 86.82 -8.77
C VAL A 10 32.70 88.28 -8.82
N LEU A 11 31.40 88.53 -8.79
CA LEU A 11 30.87 89.89 -8.63
C LEU A 11 31.07 90.30 -7.16
N ALA A 12 32.13 91.05 -6.95
CA ALA A 12 32.41 91.76 -5.71
C ALA A 12 31.26 92.71 -5.34
N ALA A 13 30.92 92.80 -4.04
CA ALA A 13 29.93 93.76 -3.56
C ALA A 13 30.31 95.19 -4.02
N GLN A 14 29.34 95.93 -4.54
CA GLN A 14 29.57 97.25 -5.15
C GLN A 14 30.05 98.31 -4.14
N GLU A 15 30.00 98.02 -2.84
CA GLU A 15 30.43 98.94 -1.78
C GLU A 15 31.32 98.22 -0.77
N TYR A 16 32.63 98.45 -0.87
CA TYR A 16 33.60 98.07 0.13
C TYR A 16 33.75 99.23 1.12
N ILE A 17 33.50 98.97 2.40
CA ILE A 17 33.76 99.96 3.45
C ILE A 17 35.27 100.20 3.49
N PRO A 18 35.75 101.45 3.35
CA PRO A 18 37.19 101.75 3.34
C PRO A 18 37.81 101.40 4.69
N GLY A 19 38.71 100.40 4.73
CA GLY A 19 39.44 100.06 5.96
C GLY A 19 40.12 98.70 5.98
N ASP A 20 39.70 97.75 5.14
CA ASP A 20 40.33 96.43 5.10
C ASP A 20 41.20 96.26 3.84
N LEU A 21 42.48 96.01 4.05
CA LEU A 21 43.48 95.84 3.01
C LEU A 21 43.26 94.48 2.35
N ILE A 22 42.98 94.44 1.03
CA ILE A 22 42.89 93.17 0.29
C ILE A 22 44.30 92.58 0.19
N VAL A 23 44.71 91.81 1.21
CA VAL A 23 45.95 91.03 1.20
C VAL A 23 45.64 89.66 0.61
N GLY A 24 45.71 89.59 -0.72
CA GLY A 24 45.35 88.40 -1.50
C GLY A 24 43.86 88.34 -1.79
N ASN A 25 43.50 87.75 -2.94
CA ASN A 25 42.12 87.59 -3.42
C ASN A 25 41.31 86.60 -2.55
N ILE A 26 41.36 86.73 -1.23
CA ILE A 26 40.55 85.97 -0.30
C ILE A 26 39.29 86.79 -0.08
N VAL A 27 38.27 86.53 -0.90
CA VAL A 27 36.93 87.06 -0.65
C VAL A 27 36.27 86.18 0.41
N SER A 28 36.54 86.49 1.67
CA SER A 28 35.96 85.83 2.84
C SER A 28 34.73 86.61 3.32
N GLY A 29 33.62 86.43 2.61
CA GLY A 29 32.29 86.86 3.05
C GLY A 29 31.27 85.82 2.59
N ASN A 30 30.03 85.85 3.08
CA ASN A 30 28.95 85.01 2.55
C ASN A 30 28.76 85.38 1.06
N LEU A 31 29.46 84.67 0.18
CA LEU A 31 29.99 85.17 -1.09
C LEU A 31 28.95 85.35 -2.20
N SER A 32 27.69 85.05 -1.97
CA SER A 32 26.69 85.35 -2.99
C SER A 32 25.24 85.17 -2.56
N THR A 33 24.40 86.06 -3.09
CA THR A 33 23.00 85.76 -3.43
C THR A 33 22.88 85.19 -4.86
N SER A 34 23.98 85.02 -5.59
CA SER A 34 24.04 84.35 -6.90
C SER A 34 23.78 82.85 -6.78
N ASP A 35 23.13 82.28 -7.80
CA ASP A 35 22.93 80.84 -7.98
C ASP A 35 24.21 80.07 -8.36
N ALA A 36 25.34 80.77 -8.45
CA ALA A 36 26.65 80.24 -8.83
C ALA A 36 26.68 79.54 -10.20
N ALA A 37 25.71 79.80 -11.10
CA ALA A 37 25.59 79.10 -12.38
C ALA A 37 26.78 79.30 -13.33
N SER A 38 27.60 80.35 -13.13
CA SER A 38 28.77 80.69 -13.97
C SER A 38 30.12 80.42 -13.30
N VAL A 39 30.13 79.81 -12.10
CA VAL A 39 31.38 79.43 -11.43
C VAL A 39 31.92 78.14 -12.06
N ILE A 40 33.17 78.16 -12.49
CA ILE A 40 33.85 77.10 -13.25
C ILE A 40 34.82 76.37 -12.29
N ASN A 41 35.05 75.06 -12.49
CA ASN A 41 35.82 74.16 -11.60
C ASN A 41 35.18 73.85 -10.23
N VAL A 42 33.88 74.13 -10.05
CA VAL A 42 33.07 73.39 -9.06
C VAL A 42 32.46 72.21 -9.79
N PRO A 43 32.63 70.96 -9.31
CA PRO A 43 31.85 69.84 -9.82
C PRO A 43 30.35 70.19 -9.72
N ARG A 44 29.73 70.46 -10.87
CA ARG A 44 28.28 70.69 -10.95
C ARG A 44 27.62 69.34 -11.17
N ILE A 45 26.91 68.86 -10.16
CA ILE A 45 26.11 67.66 -10.29
C ILE A 45 24.90 68.00 -11.17
N SER A 46 24.92 67.54 -12.42
CA SER A 46 23.76 67.64 -13.31
C SER A 46 22.80 66.51 -12.95
N ASN A 47 21.67 66.87 -12.33
CA ASN A 47 20.66 65.92 -11.91
C ASN A 47 19.85 65.44 -13.12
N ALA A 48 20.34 64.42 -13.83
CA ALA A 48 19.69 63.88 -15.02
C ALA A 48 18.43 63.04 -14.70
N THR A 49 18.20 62.66 -13.44
CA THR A 49 17.09 61.80 -13.02
C THR A 49 16.59 62.21 -11.65
N ASN A 50 15.30 62.56 -11.54
CA ASN A 50 14.72 62.99 -10.28
C ASN A 50 15.00 61.96 -9.15
N ASN A 51 15.32 62.43 -7.95
CA ASN A 51 15.62 61.60 -6.78
C ASN A 51 16.89 60.71 -6.87
N ALA A 52 17.75 60.88 -7.88
CA ALA A 52 19.00 60.12 -7.97
C ALA A 52 19.92 60.37 -6.76
N VAL A 53 20.46 59.29 -6.20
CA VAL A 53 21.47 59.35 -5.15
C VAL A 53 22.80 59.75 -5.78
N VAL A 54 23.51 60.66 -5.12
CA VAL A 54 24.85 61.10 -5.54
C VAL A 54 25.91 60.20 -4.90
N THR A 55 26.76 59.62 -5.72
CA THR A 55 27.88 58.78 -5.30
C THR A 55 29.22 59.43 -5.69
N ASN A 56 30.27 59.03 -4.97
CA ASN A 56 31.65 59.33 -5.32
C ASN A 56 32.19 58.21 -6.22
N VAL A 57 32.75 58.56 -7.38
CA VAL A 57 33.32 57.62 -8.33
C VAL A 57 34.79 57.37 -8.01
N ALA A 58 35.17 56.09 -7.86
CA ALA A 58 36.54 55.64 -7.60
C ALA A 58 37.22 56.24 -6.34
N GLY A 59 36.47 56.91 -5.46
CA GLY A 59 36.99 57.55 -4.26
C GLY A 59 37.52 58.98 -4.48
N ASP A 60 37.37 59.56 -5.68
CA ASP A 60 37.72 60.96 -5.93
C ASP A 60 36.59 61.91 -5.48
N ALA A 61 36.86 62.71 -4.45
CA ALA A 61 35.90 63.68 -3.92
C ALA A 61 35.46 64.76 -4.93
N ASN A 62 36.12 64.85 -6.10
CA ASN A 62 35.79 65.78 -7.16
C ASN A 62 35.01 65.14 -8.31
N ASP A 63 34.87 63.81 -8.31
CA ASP A 63 34.11 63.06 -9.31
C ASP A 63 32.83 62.50 -8.67
N LEU A 64 31.77 63.29 -8.78
CA LEU A 64 30.46 62.99 -8.23
C LEU A 64 29.50 62.67 -9.36
N THR A 65 28.79 61.55 -9.25
CA THR A 65 27.84 61.09 -10.25
C THR A 65 26.45 60.94 -9.65
N CYS A 66 25.41 61.33 -10.41
CA CYS A 66 24.03 60.97 -10.12
C CYS A 66 23.77 59.56 -10.66
N GLU A 67 23.52 58.61 -9.78
CA GLU A 67 23.23 57.23 -10.16
C GLU A 67 21.80 57.11 -10.69
N THR A 68 21.64 56.93 -11.99
CA THR A 68 20.30 56.78 -12.60
C THR A 68 19.60 55.48 -12.17
N ASN A 69 20.37 54.50 -11.70
CA ASN A 69 19.89 53.20 -11.23
C ASN A 69 19.70 53.14 -9.71
N LEU A 70 19.91 54.25 -8.98
CA LEU A 70 19.75 54.33 -7.53
C LEU A 70 19.01 55.62 -7.16
N THR A 71 17.69 55.54 -6.97
CA THR A 71 16.84 56.71 -6.66
C THR A 71 16.17 56.58 -5.29
N PHE A 72 16.08 57.68 -4.53
CA PHE A 72 15.41 57.73 -3.23
C PHE A 72 14.41 58.88 -3.15
N ASP A 73 13.11 58.56 -3.10
CA ASP A 73 12.02 59.55 -3.10
C ASP A 73 11.58 60.02 -1.70
N GLY A 74 12.31 59.61 -0.66
CA GLY A 74 11.94 59.83 0.74
C GLY A 74 11.20 58.68 1.40
N SER A 75 10.69 57.71 0.61
CA SER A 75 9.97 56.52 1.09
C SER A 75 10.60 55.22 0.59
N THR A 76 11.02 55.16 -0.68
CA THR A 76 11.54 53.96 -1.33
C THR A 76 12.93 54.26 -1.90
N LEU A 77 13.85 53.32 -1.67
CA LEU A 77 15.13 53.27 -2.39
C LEU A 77 14.98 52.27 -3.55
N ASP A 78 14.92 52.78 -4.77
CA ASP A 78 14.87 51.95 -5.97
C ASP A 78 16.28 51.61 -6.44
N ILE A 79 16.53 50.32 -6.66
CA ILE A 79 17.78 49.80 -7.21
C ILE A 79 17.44 49.11 -8.53
N THR A 80 17.91 49.67 -9.64
CA THR A 80 17.79 49.05 -10.97
C THR A 80 19.05 48.23 -11.25
N GLY A 81 19.04 46.95 -10.85
CA GLY A 81 20.17 46.02 -10.99
C GLY A 81 20.29 45.09 -9.78
N ASP A 82 21.47 44.53 -9.58
CA ASP A 82 21.74 43.58 -8.50
C ASP A 82 22.05 44.30 -7.18
N LEU A 83 21.51 43.79 -6.07
CA LEU A 83 21.92 44.17 -4.72
C LEU A 83 22.84 43.09 -4.13
N THR A 84 24.10 43.42 -3.90
CA THR A 84 25.07 42.55 -3.21
C THR A 84 25.26 43.01 -1.77
N ALA A 85 25.03 42.13 -0.78
CA ALA A 85 25.23 42.43 0.63
C ALA A 85 26.11 41.36 1.29
N SER A 86 27.17 41.78 2.00
CA SER A 86 28.14 40.87 2.63
C SER A 86 27.77 40.42 4.06
N VAL A 87 26.86 41.16 4.72
CA VAL A 87 26.40 40.87 6.08
C VAL A 87 24.95 40.34 6.11
N GLY A 88 24.23 40.46 4.99
CA GLY A 88 22.84 40.01 4.83
C GLY A 88 21.86 41.16 4.58
N ILE A 89 20.63 40.82 4.19
CA ILE A 89 19.51 41.75 3.99
C ILE A 89 18.43 41.41 5.01
N SER A 90 17.94 42.43 5.74
CA SER A 90 16.82 42.29 6.67
C SER A 90 15.60 42.95 6.06
N ALA A 91 14.64 42.14 5.60
CA ALA A 91 13.39 42.62 5.01
C ALA A 91 12.19 41.80 5.54
N PRO A 92 11.01 42.41 5.70
CA PRO A 92 9.79 41.70 6.08
C PRO A 92 9.24 40.80 4.97
N TYR A 93 9.61 41.05 3.71
CA TYR A 93 9.25 40.25 2.55
C TYR A 93 10.31 40.41 1.44
N TYR A 94 10.44 39.38 0.61
CA TYR A 94 11.13 39.44 -0.68
C TYR A 94 10.07 39.23 -1.76
N TRP A 95 9.94 40.17 -2.70
CA TRP A 95 9.05 40.01 -3.85
C TRP A 95 9.86 39.64 -5.09
N GLY A 96 9.51 38.53 -5.73
CA GLY A 96 10.17 37.98 -6.91
C GLY A 96 9.70 36.55 -7.19
N ASP A 97 10.23 35.92 -8.25
CA ASP A 97 9.93 34.53 -8.60
C ASP A 97 10.65 33.50 -7.71
N GLY A 98 11.56 33.96 -6.84
CA GLY A 98 12.32 33.12 -5.91
C GLY A 98 13.33 32.18 -6.56
N SER A 99 13.48 32.21 -7.89
CA SER A 99 14.32 31.26 -8.65
C SER A 99 15.80 31.34 -8.28
N LEU A 100 16.26 32.52 -7.85
CA LEU A 100 17.63 32.79 -7.40
C LEU A 100 17.78 32.80 -5.87
N LEU A 101 16.71 32.51 -5.12
CA LEU A 101 16.75 32.38 -3.67
C LEU A 101 17.34 31.00 -3.29
N THR A 102 18.63 30.84 -3.58
CA THR A 102 19.40 29.61 -3.37
C THR A 102 20.37 29.76 -2.20
N GLY A 103 20.95 28.67 -1.71
CA GLY A 103 21.97 28.71 -0.65
C GLY A 103 21.46 29.12 0.74
N ILE A 104 20.13 29.13 0.95
CA ILE A 104 19.53 29.37 2.27
C ILE A 104 19.86 28.18 3.19
N GLY A 105 20.71 28.42 4.20
CA GLY A 105 21.17 27.41 5.14
C GLY A 105 20.00 26.70 5.86
N ALA A 106 20.09 25.37 5.94
CA ALA A 106 19.02 24.42 6.30
C ALA A 106 18.34 24.62 7.68
N SER A 107 18.78 25.59 8.49
CA SER A 107 18.16 25.91 9.78
C SER A 107 17.08 26.99 9.70
N SER A 108 16.82 27.63 8.54
CA SER A 108 16.10 28.92 8.55
C SER A 108 15.20 29.26 7.35
N VAL A 109 14.71 28.27 6.57
CA VAL A 109 13.27 28.36 6.19
C VAL A 109 12.40 27.85 7.37
N SER A 110 13.02 27.57 8.51
CA SER A 110 12.37 27.38 9.81
C SER A 110 11.86 28.73 10.31
N GLY A 111 10.69 29.15 9.83
CA GLY A 111 10.10 30.41 10.29
C GLY A 111 8.79 30.75 9.61
N SER A 112 8.49 30.20 8.44
CA SER A 112 7.14 30.37 7.91
C SER A 112 6.21 29.36 8.58
N THR A 113 5.20 29.86 9.29
CA THR A 113 4.03 29.08 9.70
C THR A 113 3.40 28.35 8.50
N ARG A 114 3.59 28.84 7.26
CA ARG A 114 2.99 28.30 6.01
C ARG A 114 3.79 28.63 4.74
N HIS A 115 4.12 27.65 3.92
CA HIS A 115 4.52 27.90 2.53
C HIS A 115 3.26 27.91 1.65
N TYR A 116 2.98 29.02 0.97
CA TYR A 116 1.87 29.12 0.02
C TYR A 116 2.39 28.87 -1.39
N SER A 117 1.90 27.81 -2.03
CA SER A 117 2.13 27.56 -3.45
C SER A 117 0.80 27.21 -4.12
N ALA A 118 0.52 27.82 -5.28
CA ALA A 118 -0.67 27.53 -6.07
C ALA A 118 -0.47 26.29 -6.98
N THR A 119 0.78 25.90 -7.23
CA THR A 119 1.14 24.84 -8.19
C THR A 119 1.80 23.63 -7.52
N GLY A 120 1.98 23.66 -6.19
CA GLY A 120 2.58 22.57 -5.42
C GLY A 120 4.02 22.84 -4.97
N PHE A 121 4.62 21.88 -4.29
CA PHE A 121 5.99 21.92 -3.81
C PHE A 121 6.78 20.77 -4.46
N GLU A 122 7.72 21.11 -5.32
CA GLU A 122 8.57 20.14 -6.01
C GLU A 122 9.98 20.13 -5.40
N THR A 123 10.53 18.94 -5.17
CA THR A 123 11.91 18.76 -4.68
C THR A 123 12.70 17.86 -5.61
N SER A 124 13.97 18.18 -5.85
CA SER A 124 14.89 17.32 -6.61
C SER A 124 15.37 16.09 -5.83
N GLY A 125 15.07 16.01 -4.53
CA GLY A 125 15.41 14.89 -3.64
C GLY A 125 14.20 14.41 -2.84
N TYR A 126 14.42 13.95 -1.62
CA TYR A 126 13.34 13.53 -0.71
C TYR A 126 12.75 14.72 0.06
N LEU A 127 11.44 14.65 0.32
CA LEU A 127 10.78 15.50 1.30
C LEU A 127 10.78 14.78 2.66
N LYS A 128 11.44 15.37 3.67
CA LYS A 128 11.40 14.87 5.06
C LYS A 128 10.46 15.72 5.89
N VAL A 129 9.42 15.10 6.42
CA VAL A 129 8.45 15.72 7.34
C VAL A 129 8.61 15.08 8.72
N SER A 130 8.91 15.87 9.75
CA SER A 130 9.04 15.37 11.13
C SER A 130 7.72 15.36 11.90
N GLY A 131 6.70 16.06 11.40
CA GLY A 131 5.35 16.11 11.95
C GLY A 131 4.34 15.30 11.12
N SER A 132 3.06 15.55 11.37
CA SER A 132 1.97 14.98 10.57
C SER A 132 1.87 15.65 9.20
N THR A 133 1.46 14.89 8.20
CA THR A 133 1.08 15.41 6.88
C THR A 133 -0.43 15.30 6.73
N THR A 134 -1.09 16.38 6.30
CA THR A 134 -2.51 16.39 5.93
C THR A 134 -2.59 16.75 4.45
N LEU A 135 -3.27 15.91 3.66
CA LEU A 135 -3.56 16.14 2.25
C LEU A 135 -5.08 16.27 2.13
N GLY A 136 -5.55 17.34 1.48
CA GLY A 136 -7.00 17.62 1.35
C GLY A 136 -7.68 16.81 0.24
N ASP A 137 -6.90 16.34 -0.73
CA ASP A 137 -7.33 15.57 -1.89
C ASP A 137 -6.56 14.23 -1.96
N ASP A 138 -6.57 13.60 -3.13
CA ASP A 138 -5.96 12.30 -3.37
C ASP A 138 -4.43 12.29 -3.21
N LEU A 139 -3.92 11.25 -2.56
CA LEU A 139 -2.49 10.92 -2.52
C LEU A 139 -2.16 9.94 -3.65
N THR A 140 -1.44 10.42 -4.66
CA THR A 140 -0.87 9.55 -5.71
C THR A 140 0.55 9.13 -5.32
N ILE A 141 0.82 7.83 -5.35
CA ILE A 141 2.13 7.27 -4.99
C ILE A 141 2.59 6.39 -6.15
N THR A 142 3.77 6.70 -6.70
CA THR A 142 4.38 5.95 -7.80
C THR A 142 5.30 4.82 -7.32
N GLY A 143 5.60 4.78 -6.02
CA GLY A 143 6.39 3.73 -5.36
C GLY A 143 5.67 3.11 -4.15
N ASP A 144 6.44 2.46 -3.28
CA ASP A 144 5.90 1.73 -2.14
C ASP A 144 5.65 2.65 -0.93
N ILE A 145 4.62 2.31 -0.13
CA ILE A 145 4.47 2.80 1.24
C ILE A 145 5.20 1.82 2.16
N ILE A 146 6.39 2.18 2.63
CA ILE A 146 7.20 1.32 3.51
C ILE A 146 7.25 1.93 4.92
N PRO A 147 6.72 1.25 5.95
CA PRO A 147 6.87 1.70 7.33
C PRO A 147 8.32 1.56 7.80
N ALA A 148 8.76 2.46 8.68
CA ALA A 148 10.11 2.39 9.26
C ALA A 148 10.36 1.14 10.14
N ALA A 149 9.29 0.47 10.57
CA ALA A 149 9.33 -0.75 11.37
C ALA A 149 8.15 -1.67 11.02
N GLY A 150 8.41 -2.97 10.90
CA GLY A 150 7.38 -3.99 10.67
C GLY A 150 6.39 -4.10 11.84
N SER A 151 5.13 -4.43 11.53
CA SER A 151 4.07 -4.66 12.53
C SER A 151 3.83 -3.50 13.52
N THR A 152 4.25 -2.28 13.17
CA THR A 152 4.21 -1.11 14.07
C THR A 152 3.19 -0.04 13.65
N TYR A 153 2.95 0.13 12.34
CA TYR A 153 2.14 1.23 11.81
C TYR A 153 0.88 0.72 11.10
N ASN A 154 -0.23 1.46 11.28
CA ASN A 154 -1.53 1.15 10.68
C ASN A 154 -1.78 1.99 9.43
N LEU A 155 -2.55 1.44 8.50
CA LEU A 155 -3.18 2.19 7.40
C LEU A 155 -4.61 2.55 7.84
N GLY A 156 -4.82 3.79 8.28
CA GLY A 156 -6.07 4.26 8.86
C GLY A 156 -6.18 4.01 10.37
N SER A 157 -7.32 4.40 10.95
CA SER A 157 -7.67 4.16 12.35
C SER A 157 -9.15 3.82 12.50
N ALA A 158 -9.60 3.48 13.72
CA ALA A 158 -11.01 3.24 13.97
C ALA A 158 -11.90 4.46 13.70
N ASP A 159 -11.41 5.67 13.99
CA ASP A 159 -12.13 6.92 13.73
C ASP A 159 -12.06 7.37 12.26
N ASN A 160 -11.08 6.85 11.51
CA ASN A 160 -10.81 7.20 10.12
C ASN A 160 -10.44 5.95 9.30
N PRO A 161 -11.39 5.03 9.06
CA PRO A 161 -11.16 3.86 8.23
C PRO A 161 -11.21 4.21 6.76
N TRP A 162 -10.53 3.41 5.94
CA TRP A 162 -10.75 3.43 4.49
C TRP A 162 -12.11 2.83 4.17
N SER A 163 -12.86 3.44 3.26
CA SER A 163 -14.18 2.95 2.84
C SER A 163 -14.09 1.61 2.09
N ALA A 164 -13.01 1.42 1.34
CA ALA A 164 -12.70 0.17 0.64
C ALA A 164 -11.21 0.09 0.34
N LEU A 165 -10.69 -1.14 0.29
CA LEU A 165 -9.35 -1.44 -0.21
C LEU A 165 -9.49 -2.06 -1.60
N TYR A 166 -9.21 -1.26 -2.62
CA TYR A 166 -9.14 -1.73 -4.00
C TYR A 166 -7.72 -2.20 -4.27
N ILE A 167 -7.50 -3.49 -4.10
CA ILE A 167 -6.28 -4.16 -4.50
C ILE A 167 -6.50 -4.79 -5.87
N ASP A 168 -5.76 -4.30 -6.86
CA ASP A 168 -5.73 -4.86 -8.22
C ASP A 168 -4.94 -6.20 -8.26
N GLY A 169 -4.42 -6.67 -7.11
CA GLY A 169 -3.63 -7.89 -6.94
C GLY A 169 -4.23 -8.90 -5.94
N SER A 170 -3.69 -10.12 -5.94
CA SER A 170 -4.32 -11.29 -5.32
C SER A 170 -4.09 -11.48 -3.81
N THR A 171 -3.39 -10.58 -3.10
CA THR A 171 -2.96 -10.88 -1.73
C THR A 171 -2.93 -9.69 -0.78
N ILE A 172 -3.61 -9.86 0.35
CA ILE A 172 -3.41 -9.10 1.58
C ILE A 172 -2.50 -9.94 2.47
N TYR A 173 -1.31 -9.43 2.79
CA TYR A 173 -0.36 -10.13 3.65
C TYR A 173 -0.75 -9.91 5.12
N MET A 174 -1.16 -10.97 5.83
CA MET A 174 -1.71 -10.92 7.20
C MET A 174 -0.74 -11.50 8.26
N GLY A 175 0.58 -11.27 8.12
CA GLY A 175 1.59 -11.80 9.04
C GLY A 175 2.08 -13.21 8.66
N THR A 176 2.19 -14.16 9.61
CA THR A 176 2.61 -15.55 9.32
C THR A 176 1.51 -16.45 8.76
N ASP A 177 0.26 -15.98 8.81
CA ASP A 177 -0.90 -16.64 8.23
C ASP A 177 -1.53 -15.70 7.21
N THR A 178 -2.10 -16.23 6.13
CA THR A 178 -2.68 -15.44 5.03
C THR A 178 -4.15 -15.78 4.80
N LEU A 179 -4.91 -14.76 4.35
CA LEU A 179 -6.17 -14.94 3.62
C LEU A 179 -5.81 -15.06 2.13
N THR A 180 -5.89 -16.25 1.56
CA THR A 180 -5.40 -16.55 0.20
C THR A 180 -6.50 -17.19 -0.62
N VAL A 181 -6.90 -16.61 -1.75
CA VAL A 181 -7.68 -17.36 -2.74
C VAL A 181 -6.72 -18.28 -3.50
N ALA A 182 -6.90 -19.61 -3.45
CA ALA A 182 -6.11 -20.59 -4.19
C ALA A 182 -6.98 -21.80 -4.60
N ASP A 183 -6.69 -22.42 -5.75
CA ASP A 183 -7.53 -23.47 -6.38
C ASP A 183 -9.02 -23.07 -6.46
N ASP A 184 -9.29 -21.84 -6.90
CA ASP A 184 -10.63 -21.22 -7.01
C ASP A 184 -11.44 -21.13 -5.70
N ASN A 185 -10.77 -21.27 -4.54
CA ASN A 185 -11.39 -21.23 -3.22
C ASN A 185 -10.67 -20.27 -2.26
N LEU A 186 -11.42 -19.63 -1.35
CA LEU A 186 -10.85 -18.82 -0.27
C LEU A 186 -10.24 -19.74 0.81
N LYS A 187 -8.90 -19.73 0.94
CA LYS A 187 -8.12 -20.47 1.94
C LYS A 187 -7.65 -19.54 3.06
N PHE A 188 -7.68 -20.03 4.30
CA PHE A 188 -7.19 -19.32 5.49
C PHE A 188 -6.02 -20.10 6.11
N GLY A 189 -4.93 -19.41 6.52
CA GLY A 189 -3.94 -19.97 7.44
C GLY A 189 -2.92 -20.96 6.86
N SER A 190 -2.31 -20.61 5.72
CA SER A 190 -1.06 -21.20 5.19
C SER A 190 -0.94 -22.73 5.19
N GLY A 191 -2.06 -23.47 5.10
CA GLY A 191 -2.04 -24.95 5.03
C GLY A 191 -1.70 -25.66 6.36
N SER A 192 -1.90 -25.00 7.51
CA SER A 192 -1.67 -25.64 8.81
C SER A 192 -2.69 -26.74 9.12
N THR A 193 -2.23 -27.93 9.52
CA THR A 193 -3.08 -29.04 9.97
C THR A 193 -3.79 -28.77 11.30
N THR A 194 -3.47 -27.67 11.98
CA THR A 194 -4.10 -27.23 13.24
C THR A 194 -4.97 -25.99 13.08
N LYS A 195 -4.89 -25.27 11.95
CA LYS A 195 -5.69 -24.06 11.70
C LYS A 195 -6.75 -24.39 10.65
N GLY A 196 -8.00 -24.55 11.09
CA GLY A 196 -9.14 -24.83 10.23
C GLY A 196 -9.97 -23.58 9.94
N PHE A 197 -10.89 -23.71 8.97
CA PHE A 197 -12.00 -22.78 8.79
C PHE A 197 -12.98 -22.98 9.95
N ASP A 198 -12.81 -22.22 11.03
CA ASP A 198 -13.80 -22.17 12.10
C ASP A 198 -14.92 -21.23 11.64
N VAL A 199 -15.95 -21.81 11.04
CA VAL A 199 -17.17 -21.09 10.68
C VAL A 199 -18.36 -21.61 11.44
N GLY A 200 -19.10 -20.70 12.05
CA GLY A 200 -20.34 -21.04 12.75
C GLY A 200 -21.37 -21.69 11.83
N PHE A 201 -21.47 -21.24 10.58
CA PHE A 201 -22.38 -21.79 9.59
C PHE A 201 -21.72 -21.85 8.22
N MET A 202 -21.68 -23.05 7.64
CA MET A 202 -21.24 -23.26 6.26
C MET A 202 -22.47 -23.61 5.42
N ASN A 203 -22.85 -22.71 4.51
CA ASN A 203 -23.95 -22.95 3.58
C ASN A 203 -23.39 -23.36 2.22
N PHE A 204 -23.38 -24.66 1.94
CA PHE A 204 -23.01 -25.17 0.63
C PHE A 204 -24.21 -25.11 -0.32
N LYS A 205 -24.16 -24.22 -1.31
CA LYS A 205 -25.18 -24.15 -2.37
C LYS A 205 -24.86 -25.13 -3.51
N ASN A 206 -25.88 -25.58 -4.23
CA ASN A 206 -25.78 -26.46 -5.40
C ASN A 206 -25.18 -27.85 -5.10
N ASN A 207 -23.88 -28.04 -5.32
CA ASN A 207 -23.23 -29.35 -5.40
C ASN A 207 -22.59 -29.82 -4.08
N GLY A 208 -22.80 -29.10 -2.97
CA GLY A 208 -22.38 -29.56 -1.65
C GLY A 208 -20.85 -29.63 -1.48
N ILE A 209 -20.40 -30.70 -0.82
CA ILE A 209 -18.99 -31.02 -0.57
C ILE A 209 -18.57 -32.13 -1.54
N PHE A 210 -17.61 -31.85 -2.42
CA PHE A 210 -16.99 -32.85 -3.29
C PHE A 210 -15.66 -33.33 -2.68
N MET A 211 -15.40 -34.62 -2.71
CA MET A 211 -14.17 -35.23 -2.18
C MET A 211 -13.60 -36.22 -3.19
N ASP A 212 -12.27 -36.27 -3.31
CA ASP A 212 -11.60 -37.25 -4.17
C ASP A 212 -11.85 -38.69 -3.72
N PRO A 213 -11.89 -39.66 -4.65
CA PRO A 213 -11.97 -41.09 -4.30
C PRO A 213 -10.92 -41.49 -3.26
N GLY A 214 -11.34 -42.26 -2.24
CA GLY A 214 -10.46 -42.72 -1.16
C GLY A 214 -10.21 -41.69 -0.04
N ARG A 215 -10.81 -40.49 -0.10
CA ARG A 215 -10.78 -39.53 1.01
C ARG A 215 -12.01 -39.70 1.92
N LEU A 216 -11.80 -39.49 3.22
CA LEU A 216 -12.85 -39.62 4.24
C LEU A 216 -13.44 -38.27 4.60
N PHE A 217 -14.76 -38.14 4.48
CA PHE A 217 -15.50 -37.05 5.10
C PHE A 217 -15.65 -37.30 6.60
N LYS A 218 -14.75 -36.73 7.41
CA LYS A 218 -14.79 -36.91 8.86
C LYS A 218 -15.69 -35.86 9.51
N LEU A 219 -16.90 -36.26 9.89
CA LEU A 219 -17.78 -35.46 10.74
C LEU A 219 -17.63 -35.90 12.20
N ARG A 220 -16.96 -35.08 13.01
CA ARG A 220 -16.92 -35.26 14.47
C ARG A 220 -18.11 -34.57 15.14
N ALA A 221 -19.31 -34.92 14.71
CA ALA A 221 -20.55 -34.37 15.25
C ALA A 221 -21.15 -35.30 16.32
N TYR A 222 -21.84 -34.73 17.30
CA TYR A 222 -22.66 -35.51 18.24
C TYR A 222 -23.82 -36.22 17.51
N GLN A 223 -24.41 -35.55 16.52
CA GLN A 223 -25.48 -36.07 15.68
C GLN A 223 -25.32 -35.55 14.25
N ILE A 224 -25.72 -36.38 13.29
CA ILE A 224 -25.85 -36.00 11.88
C ILE A 224 -27.33 -36.09 11.54
N GLN A 225 -27.93 -34.98 11.13
CA GLN A 225 -29.32 -34.94 10.68
C GLN A 225 -29.38 -34.77 9.17
N MET A 226 -30.09 -35.67 8.51
CA MET A 226 -30.31 -35.64 7.07
C MET A 226 -31.82 -35.53 6.85
N PHE A 227 -32.26 -34.42 6.25
CA PHE A 227 -33.69 -34.18 5.99
C PHE A 227 -34.20 -34.90 4.73
N GLY A 228 -33.28 -35.26 3.82
CA GLY A 228 -33.55 -36.08 2.64
C GLY A 228 -33.00 -37.50 2.78
N GLY A 229 -33.10 -38.28 1.71
CA GLY A 229 -32.53 -39.63 1.66
C GLY A 229 -31.00 -39.64 1.53
N ILE A 230 -30.40 -40.79 1.89
CA ILE A 230 -28.99 -41.08 1.64
C ILE A 230 -28.90 -41.97 0.40
N GLY A 231 -28.21 -41.49 -0.63
CA GLY A 231 -27.87 -42.30 -1.79
C GLY A 231 -26.55 -43.01 -1.57
N TYR A 232 -26.53 -44.32 -1.79
CA TYR A 232 -25.30 -45.11 -1.79
C TYR A 232 -24.98 -45.56 -3.21
N VAL A 233 -23.70 -45.75 -3.52
CA VAL A 233 -23.30 -46.37 -4.77
C VAL A 233 -23.76 -47.82 -4.76
N ARG A 234 -24.57 -48.20 -5.76
CA ARG A 234 -25.02 -49.58 -5.97
C ARG A 234 -24.09 -50.27 -6.96
N LYS A 235 -23.45 -51.34 -6.51
CA LYS A 235 -22.66 -52.25 -7.34
C LYS A 235 -23.53 -53.43 -7.76
N VAL A 236 -23.69 -53.63 -9.07
CA VAL A 236 -24.40 -54.77 -9.65
C VAL A 236 -23.42 -55.89 -9.94
N VAL A 237 -23.78 -57.12 -9.56
CA VAL A 237 -22.95 -58.31 -9.70
C VAL A 237 -23.75 -59.45 -10.34
N ALA A 238 -23.12 -60.15 -11.30
CA ALA A 238 -23.70 -61.29 -12.04
C ALA A 238 -22.65 -62.40 -12.31
N ASP A 239 -21.54 -62.38 -11.58
CA ASP A 239 -20.43 -63.34 -11.65
C ASP A 239 -19.68 -63.31 -10.30
N ASP A 240 -18.66 -64.14 -10.13
CA ASP A 240 -17.73 -64.04 -9.00
C ASP A 240 -17.18 -62.60 -8.89
N TYR A 241 -17.16 -62.07 -7.66
CA TYR A 241 -16.77 -60.67 -7.45
C TYR A 241 -16.05 -60.47 -6.12
N THR A 242 -14.93 -59.74 -6.19
CA THR A 242 -14.25 -59.24 -5.00
C THR A 242 -14.83 -57.87 -4.63
N ILE A 243 -15.51 -57.82 -3.49
CA ILE A 243 -16.10 -56.60 -2.95
C ILE A 243 -14.99 -55.58 -2.66
N GLN A 244 -15.19 -54.34 -3.10
CA GLN A 244 -14.19 -53.28 -2.95
C GLN A 244 -14.36 -52.55 -1.61
N GLU A 245 -13.29 -51.89 -1.14
CA GLU A 245 -13.31 -51.05 0.07
C GLU A 245 -14.28 -49.86 -0.05
N THR A 246 -14.70 -49.50 -1.27
CA THR A 246 -15.65 -48.42 -1.54
C THR A 246 -17.09 -48.89 -1.79
N ASP A 247 -17.33 -50.20 -1.88
CA ASP A 247 -18.68 -50.72 -2.07
C ASP A 247 -19.49 -50.59 -0.77
N TYR A 248 -20.81 -50.41 -0.91
CA TYR A 248 -21.73 -50.43 0.23
C TYR A 248 -22.98 -51.24 -0.09
N LEU A 249 -23.66 -50.94 -1.20
CA LEU A 249 -24.77 -51.75 -1.70
C LEU A 249 -24.30 -52.68 -2.82
N ILE A 250 -24.42 -53.99 -2.61
CA ILE A 250 -24.10 -55.03 -3.59
C ILE A 250 -25.40 -55.73 -3.98
N GLY A 251 -25.83 -55.52 -5.21
CA GLY A 251 -27.03 -56.12 -5.79
C GLY A 251 -26.67 -57.28 -6.72
N ILE A 252 -27.13 -58.48 -6.37
CA ILE A 252 -26.87 -59.71 -7.12
C ILE A 252 -28.00 -59.96 -8.11
N GLN A 253 -27.67 -60.08 -9.40
CA GLN A 253 -28.60 -60.41 -10.48
C GLN A 253 -28.68 -61.93 -10.67
N SER A 254 -29.18 -62.62 -9.65
CA SER A 254 -29.17 -64.09 -9.61
C SER A 254 -29.99 -64.76 -10.72
N ASP A 255 -31.00 -64.06 -11.26
CA ASP A 255 -31.83 -64.47 -12.39
C ASP A 255 -31.05 -64.58 -13.71
N SER A 256 -29.92 -63.89 -13.82
CA SER A 256 -29.01 -63.96 -14.96
C SER A 256 -27.90 -65.02 -14.81
N LEU A 257 -27.81 -65.67 -13.65
CA LEU A 257 -26.77 -66.66 -13.39
C LEU A 257 -27.04 -67.98 -14.11
N THR A 258 -25.96 -68.68 -14.44
CA THR A 258 -25.99 -70.04 -14.99
C THR A 258 -25.29 -71.06 -14.07
N SER A 259 -24.61 -70.58 -13.03
CA SER A 259 -23.98 -71.36 -11.97
C SER A 259 -23.98 -70.57 -10.66
N SER A 260 -23.72 -71.25 -9.54
CA SER A 260 -23.48 -70.58 -8.25
C SER A 260 -22.24 -69.69 -8.35
N ILE A 261 -22.23 -68.58 -7.60
CA ILE A 261 -21.13 -67.59 -7.60
C ILE A 261 -20.60 -67.33 -6.20
N THR A 262 -19.40 -66.77 -6.12
CA THR A 262 -18.69 -66.43 -4.90
C THR A 262 -18.42 -64.94 -4.83
N LEU A 263 -18.91 -64.30 -3.78
CA LEU A 263 -18.56 -62.94 -3.41
C LEU A 263 -17.48 -62.97 -2.34
N THR A 264 -16.31 -62.41 -2.65
CA THR A 264 -15.17 -62.37 -1.72
C THR A 264 -15.13 -61.01 -1.04
N LEU A 265 -15.25 -60.98 0.29
CA LEU A 265 -15.05 -59.78 1.10
C LEU A 265 -13.58 -59.33 1.03
N PRO A 266 -13.29 -58.02 1.03
CA PRO A 266 -11.92 -57.54 1.09
C PRO A 266 -11.28 -57.87 2.45
N PRO A 267 -9.95 -57.88 2.57
CA PRO A 267 -9.27 -58.09 3.85
C PRO A 267 -9.76 -57.12 4.92
N ALA A 268 -10.16 -57.64 6.08
CA ALA A 268 -10.68 -56.86 7.19
C ALA A 268 -9.70 -55.77 7.67
N THR A 269 -8.39 -56.02 7.58
CA THR A 269 -7.33 -55.08 7.96
C THR A 269 -7.30 -53.80 7.13
N ASN A 270 -7.87 -53.84 5.92
CA ASN A 270 -7.93 -52.67 5.04
C ASN A 270 -9.17 -51.80 5.31
N LEU A 271 -10.16 -52.34 6.02
CA LEU A 271 -11.42 -51.66 6.27
C LEU A 271 -11.38 -50.82 7.54
N LEU A 272 -12.25 -49.81 7.61
CA LEU A 272 -12.47 -49.08 8.84
C LEU A 272 -13.28 -49.92 9.83
N ASN A 273 -12.99 -49.76 11.12
CA ASN A 273 -13.80 -50.35 12.18
C ASN A 273 -15.24 -49.80 12.10
N GLY A 274 -16.21 -50.71 11.99
CA GLY A 274 -17.62 -50.41 11.80
C GLY A 274 -18.05 -50.22 10.34
N GLN A 275 -17.14 -50.38 9.36
CA GLN A 275 -17.51 -50.32 7.95
C GLN A 275 -18.42 -51.51 7.60
N ALA A 276 -19.54 -51.22 6.94
CA ALA A 276 -20.60 -52.18 6.65
C ALA A 276 -20.87 -52.35 5.15
N TYR A 277 -21.44 -53.50 4.79
CA TYR A 277 -21.90 -53.87 3.46
C TYR A 277 -23.33 -54.41 3.54
N VAL A 278 -24.11 -54.10 2.52
CA VAL A 278 -25.43 -54.68 2.28
C VAL A 278 -25.36 -55.50 1.01
N ILE A 279 -25.51 -56.81 1.13
CA ILE A 279 -25.53 -57.72 0.00
C ILE A 279 -26.97 -58.22 -0.17
N LYS A 280 -27.53 -58.02 -1.36
CA LYS A 280 -28.93 -58.29 -1.66
C LYS A 280 -29.04 -59.12 -2.94
N ASP A 281 -29.74 -60.23 -2.85
CA ASP A 281 -30.29 -60.88 -4.03
C ASP A 281 -31.46 -60.06 -4.57
N GLU A 282 -31.30 -59.57 -5.80
CA GLU A 282 -32.31 -58.79 -6.52
C GLU A 282 -32.95 -59.59 -7.65
N GLY A 283 -32.31 -60.67 -8.11
CA GLY A 283 -32.81 -61.55 -9.18
C GLY A 283 -33.75 -62.65 -8.67
N GLY A 284 -33.67 -63.02 -7.39
CA GLY A 284 -34.60 -63.97 -6.78
C GLY A 284 -34.35 -65.45 -7.10
N ALA A 285 -33.22 -65.80 -7.71
CA ALA A 285 -32.88 -67.17 -8.13
C ALA A 285 -31.74 -67.79 -7.31
N VAL A 286 -31.37 -67.21 -6.16
CA VAL A 286 -30.29 -67.76 -5.32
C VAL A 286 -30.64 -69.12 -4.69
N ASN A 287 -31.88 -69.60 -4.79
CA ASN A 287 -32.24 -70.98 -4.43
C ASN A 287 -31.83 -72.02 -5.50
N SER A 288 -31.55 -71.57 -6.72
CA SER A 288 -31.07 -72.41 -7.83
C SER A 288 -29.59 -72.22 -8.08
N TYR A 289 -29.09 -71.00 -7.90
CA TYR A 289 -27.67 -70.65 -8.00
C TYR A 289 -27.23 -70.00 -6.69
N PHE A 290 -26.77 -70.82 -5.73
CA PHE A 290 -26.39 -70.31 -4.42
C PHE A 290 -25.30 -69.25 -4.55
N VAL A 291 -25.34 -68.25 -3.66
CA VAL A 291 -24.31 -67.21 -3.59
C VAL A 291 -23.52 -67.41 -2.31
N THR A 292 -22.26 -67.75 -2.46
CA THR A 292 -21.33 -67.95 -1.34
C THR A 292 -20.64 -66.62 -1.04
N ILE A 293 -20.78 -66.11 0.17
CA ILE A 293 -20.03 -64.94 0.64
C ILE A 293 -18.88 -65.46 1.47
N THR A 294 -17.65 -65.23 1.03
CA THR A 294 -16.44 -65.74 1.67
C THR A 294 -15.52 -64.62 2.11
N CYS A 295 -14.72 -64.88 3.14
CA CYS A 295 -13.67 -63.96 3.58
C CYS A 295 -12.40 -64.10 2.72
N SER A 296 -11.70 -62.99 2.54
CA SER A 296 -10.30 -63.03 2.12
C SER A 296 -9.39 -63.49 3.28
N ALA A 297 -8.26 -64.11 2.94
CA ALA A 297 -7.23 -64.50 3.91
C ALA A 297 -7.75 -65.39 5.07
N ALA A 298 -7.33 -65.12 6.31
CA ALA A 298 -7.71 -65.86 7.51
C ALA A 298 -8.85 -65.17 8.29
N ASP A 299 -9.56 -64.24 7.64
CA ASP A 299 -10.68 -63.53 8.25
C ASP A 299 -11.90 -64.45 8.39
N ILE A 300 -12.78 -64.12 9.34
CA ILE A 300 -13.96 -64.94 9.66
C ILE A 300 -15.23 -64.08 9.73
N ILE A 301 -16.36 -64.64 9.28
CA ILE A 301 -17.73 -64.10 9.39
C ILE A 301 -18.43 -64.86 10.52
N ASP A 302 -18.67 -64.20 11.66
CA ASP A 302 -19.28 -64.83 12.85
C ASP A 302 -18.66 -66.19 13.24
N GLY A 303 -17.33 -66.30 13.11
CA GLY A 303 -16.60 -67.53 13.43
C GLY A 303 -16.54 -68.56 12.31
N GLN A 304 -17.18 -68.32 11.17
CA GLN A 304 -17.16 -69.16 9.97
C GLN A 304 -16.29 -68.53 8.88
N ASN A 305 -15.87 -69.32 7.89
CA ASN A 305 -15.10 -68.81 6.74
C ASN A 305 -16.00 -68.24 5.64
N GLU A 306 -17.26 -68.64 5.62
CA GLU A 306 -18.23 -68.27 4.58
C GLU A 306 -19.66 -68.26 5.12
N VAL A 307 -20.54 -67.57 4.40
CA VAL A 307 -22.00 -67.55 4.59
C VAL A 307 -22.67 -67.77 3.24
N LEU A 308 -23.69 -68.62 3.20
CA LEU A 308 -24.40 -68.97 1.96
C LEU A 308 -25.78 -68.30 1.91
N LEU A 309 -26.08 -67.60 0.81
CA LEU A 309 -27.42 -67.11 0.51
C LEU A 309 -28.17 -68.14 -0.34
N GLN A 310 -29.26 -68.67 0.20
CA GLN A 310 -30.05 -69.75 -0.43
C GLN A 310 -31.54 -69.43 -0.58
N SER A 311 -32.03 -68.37 0.05
CA SER A 311 -33.44 -67.96 -0.06
C SER A 311 -33.59 -66.93 -1.18
N PRO A 312 -34.59 -67.08 -2.08
CA PRO A 312 -34.92 -66.05 -3.06
C PRO A 312 -35.05 -64.67 -2.42
N TYR A 313 -34.45 -63.66 -3.04
CA TYR A 313 -34.43 -62.28 -2.57
C TYR A 313 -33.82 -62.11 -1.16
N ALA A 314 -32.95 -63.02 -0.72
CA ALA A 314 -32.25 -62.88 0.56
C ALA A 314 -31.42 -61.60 0.60
N SER A 315 -31.27 -61.04 1.79
CA SER A 315 -30.35 -59.94 2.06
C SER A 315 -29.53 -60.29 3.29
N ILE A 316 -28.28 -59.86 3.30
CA ILE A 316 -27.42 -59.93 4.47
C ILE A 316 -26.70 -58.60 4.64
N GLN A 317 -26.60 -58.15 5.88
CA GLN A 317 -25.82 -56.99 6.26
C GLN A 317 -24.66 -57.47 7.11
N ILE A 318 -23.46 -57.00 6.77
CA ILE A 318 -22.23 -57.44 7.41
C ILE A 318 -21.39 -56.20 7.73
N TYR A 319 -20.81 -56.11 8.92
CA TYR A 319 -19.82 -55.08 9.24
C TYR A 319 -18.50 -55.67 9.75
N CYS A 320 -17.42 -54.91 9.61
CA CYS A 320 -16.06 -55.30 9.95
C CYS A 320 -15.55 -54.60 11.23
N ASN A 321 -14.65 -55.24 11.98
CA ASN A 321 -13.92 -54.58 13.08
C ASN A 321 -12.63 -53.85 12.66
N GLY A 322 -12.28 -53.87 11.37
CA GLY A 322 -11.04 -53.29 10.83
C GLY A 322 -9.77 -54.08 11.16
N VAL A 323 -9.89 -55.34 11.59
CA VAL A 323 -8.74 -56.15 12.03
C VAL A 323 -8.74 -57.55 11.40
N GLY A 324 -9.83 -58.30 11.51
CA GLY A 324 -9.82 -59.70 11.05
C GLY A 324 -11.16 -60.43 11.18
N LYS A 325 -12.24 -59.69 11.48
CA LYS A 325 -13.56 -60.28 11.73
C LYS A 325 -14.66 -59.46 11.10
N PHE A 326 -15.63 -60.19 10.59
CA PHE A 326 -16.90 -59.71 10.07
C PHE A 326 -18.04 -60.26 10.93
N PHE A 327 -19.11 -59.48 11.06
CA PHE A 327 -20.28 -59.81 11.88
C PHE A 327 -21.55 -59.55 11.10
N VAL A 328 -22.53 -60.46 11.20
CA VAL A 328 -23.87 -60.31 10.64
C VAL A 328 -24.79 -59.62 11.65
N TYR A 329 -25.67 -58.73 11.18
CA TYR A 329 -26.63 -58.00 12.05
C TYR A 329 -27.96 -57.68 11.37
#